data_AF-A0A2D4K9Y8-F1
#
_entry.id   AF-A0A2D4K9Y8-F1
#
_cell.length_a   1.000
_cell.length_b   1.000
_cell.length_c   1.000
_cell.angle_alpha   90.00
_cell.angle_beta   90.00
_cell.angle_gamma   90.00
#
_symmetry.space_group_name_H-M   'P 1'
#
loop_
_entity.id
_entity.type
_entity.pdbx_description
1 polymer ?
#
loop_
_entity_poly.entity_id
_entity_poly.type
_entity_poly.pdbx_seq_one_letter_code
_entity_poly.pdbx_strand_id
1 'polypeptide(L)'
;VAGGPWLITDMRRGETIFEIDPHLQQDRVDKGIETDGSNLSGVSAKCAWDDLSRPPEDDEDSRSICIGTHPRRLSGKDTEQIRETLRRGLEINSKPILPPISTQRQNGLNTDRAPSRKDSLESDSSAAIIPHELIRTRQLESVHLKFNQESGALIPLCLRGRLLHGRHFTYKSITGDTAITFVSTGVEGAFATEEHPYAAHGPWLQILLTE
;
A
#
# COMPACT_ATOMS: atom_id res chain seq x y z
N VAL A 1 -8.13 16.72 40.74
CA VAL A 1 -7.70 17.50 39.55
C VAL A 1 -7.73 16.58 38.34
N ALA A 2 -8.11 17.07 37.16
CA ALA A 2 -8.34 16.30 35.92
C ALA A 2 -9.42 15.18 35.95
N GLY A 3 -10.38 15.24 36.88
CA GLY A 3 -11.57 14.38 36.92
C GLY A 3 -11.78 13.60 38.23
N GLY A 4 -10.72 13.44 39.04
CA GLY A 4 -10.81 12.79 40.35
C GLY A 4 -11.17 11.30 40.28
N PRO A 5 -11.57 10.68 41.41
CA PRO A 5 -11.82 9.24 41.48
C PRO A 5 -12.91 8.72 40.53
N TRP A 6 -13.81 9.61 40.07
CA TRP A 6 -14.92 9.28 39.17
C TRP A 6 -14.70 9.76 37.73
N LEU A 7 -13.52 10.33 37.42
CA LEU A 7 -13.14 10.77 36.08
C LEU A 7 -14.15 11.74 35.43
N ILE A 8 -14.64 12.71 36.21
CA ILE A 8 -15.60 13.71 35.73
C ILE A 8 -14.92 14.65 34.74
N THR A 9 -15.47 14.78 33.54
CA THR A 9 -14.97 15.72 32.52
C THR A 9 -15.38 17.16 32.86
N ASP A 10 -14.38 18.04 33.00
CA ASP A 10 -14.59 19.49 33.06
C ASP A 10 -14.20 20.13 31.74
N MET A 11 -15.18 20.63 30.99
CA MET A 11 -14.97 21.30 29.71
C MET A 11 -14.29 22.66 29.84
N ARG A 12 -14.17 23.20 31.05
CA ARG A 12 -13.44 24.45 31.34
C ARG A 12 -11.98 24.21 31.68
N ARG A 13 -11.52 22.95 31.73
CA ARG A 13 -10.12 22.61 32.01
C ARG A 13 -9.22 23.21 30.93
N GLY A 14 -8.33 24.12 31.34
CA GLY A 14 -7.36 24.78 30.46
C GLY A 14 -5.96 24.19 30.47
N GLU A 15 -5.64 23.31 31.42
CA GLU A 15 -4.32 22.70 31.60
C GLU A 15 -4.38 21.18 31.53
N THR A 16 -3.34 20.56 30.97
CA THR A 16 -3.13 19.12 30.99
C THR A 16 -2.61 18.66 32.35
N ILE A 17 -2.68 17.35 32.63
CA ILE A 17 -2.10 16.82 33.88
C ILE A 17 -0.59 17.03 33.97
N PHE A 18 0.10 17.14 32.83
CA PHE A 18 1.55 17.32 32.76
C PHE A 18 1.96 18.78 32.99
N GLU A 19 1.10 19.74 32.64
CA GLU A 19 1.32 21.16 32.97
C GLU A 19 1.09 21.41 34.46
N ILE A 20 0.10 20.71 35.04
CA ILE A 20 -0.22 20.78 36.47
C ILE A 20 0.87 20.10 37.32
N ASP A 21 1.35 18.93 36.89
CA ASP A 21 2.45 18.20 37.53
C ASP A 21 3.39 17.58 36.49
N PRO A 22 4.50 18.25 36.16
CA PRO A 22 5.47 17.76 35.17
C PRO A 22 6.12 16.42 35.52
N HIS A 23 6.18 16.03 36.80
CA HIS A 23 6.77 14.76 37.23
C HIS A 23 5.96 13.56 36.71
N LEU A 24 4.67 13.75 36.40
CA LEU A 24 3.84 12.69 35.81
C LEU A 24 4.36 12.23 34.45
N GLN A 25 4.96 13.11 33.64
CA GLN A 25 5.53 12.72 32.36
C GLN A 25 6.76 11.83 32.57
N GLN A 26 7.77 12.35 33.28
CA GLN A 26 9.07 11.69 33.37
C GLN A 26 9.04 10.47 34.31
N ASP A 27 8.51 10.64 35.52
CA ASP A 27 8.65 9.65 36.59
C ASP A 27 7.59 8.55 36.54
N ARG A 28 6.47 8.82 35.87
CA ARG A 28 5.35 7.87 35.77
C ARG A 28 5.19 7.33 34.36
N VAL A 29 4.99 8.19 33.37
CA VAL A 29 4.70 7.73 32.00
C VAL A 29 5.94 7.16 31.33
N ASP A 30 7.03 7.92 31.24
CA ASP A 30 8.23 7.47 30.53
C ASP A 30 8.86 6.25 31.20
N LYS A 31 8.98 6.28 32.53
CA LYS A 31 9.47 5.14 33.32
C LYS A 31 8.56 3.92 33.25
N GLY A 32 7.25 4.14 33.22
CA GLY A 32 6.26 3.06 33.04
C GLY A 32 6.42 2.40 31.68
N ILE A 33 6.60 3.18 30.62
CA ILE A 33 6.85 2.66 29.27
C ILE A 33 8.17 1.88 29.21
N GLU A 34 9.22 2.36 29.87
CA GLU A 34 10.52 1.66 29.92
C GLU A 34 10.43 0.33 30.68
N THR A 35 9.56 0.23 31.69
CA THR A 35 9.43 -0.98 32.52
C THR A 35 8.43 -1.98 31.93
N ASP A 36 7.26 -1.51 31.52
CA ASP A 36 6.11 -2.35 31.13
C ASP A 36 5.95 -2.47 29.60
N GLY A 37 6.59 -1.58 28.86
CA GLY A 37 6.40 -1.39 27.44
C GLY A 37 5.16 -0.57 27.11
N SER A 38 5.04 -0.20 25.84
CA SER A 38 3.89 0.47 25.26
C SER A 38 2.85 -0.54 24.80
N ASN A 39 1.56 -0.22 24.92
CA ASN A 39 0.47 -0.99 24.32
C ASN A 39 0.13 -0.55 22.88
N LEU A 40 0.74 0.54 22.39
CA LEU A 40 0.53 1.00 21.03
C LEU A 40 1.27 0.07 20.04
N SER A 41 0.53 -0.72 19.26
CA SER A 41 1.10 -1.67 18.29
C SER A 41 1.43 -1.06 16.93
N GLY A 42 0.94 0.16 16.66
CA GLY A 42 1.19 0.85 15.41
C GLY A 42 0.38 2.13 15.29
N VAL A 43 0.67 2.88 14.23
CA VAL A 43 0.00 4.15 13.92
C VAL A 43 -0.22 4.29 12.42
N SER A 44 -1.32 4.97 12.07
CA SER A 44 -1.51 5.49 10.72
C SER A 44 -0.83 6.86 10.65
N ALA A 45 0.20 7.02 9.83
CA ALA A 45 0.96 8.26 9.74
C ALA A 45 1.51 8.53 8.33
N LYS A 46 2.16 9.68 8.15
CA LYS A 46 2.88 9.99 6.90
C LYS A 46 4.27 9.35 6.96
N CYS A 47 4.38 8.18 6.34
CA CYS A 47 5.62 7.43 6.21
C CYS A 47 5.75 6.79 4.82
N ALA A 48 6.99 6.55 4.41
CA ALA A 48 7.36 5.85 3.18
C ALA A 48 8.71 5.15 3.36
N TRP A 49 9.03 4.20 2.47
CA TRP A 49 10.33 3.56 2.42
C TRP A 49 10.76 3.33 0.97
N ASP A 50 12.07 3.35 0.72
CA ASP A 50 12.65 3.04 -0.59
C ASP A 50 13.74 1.96 -0.47
N ASP A 51 13.86 1.15 -1.51
CA ASP A 51 14.94 0.18 -1.70
C ASP A 51 16.14 0.89 -2.35
N LEU A 52 17.23 1.06 -1.59
CA LEU A 52 18.45 1.71 -2.09
C LEU A 52 19.40 0.74 -2.80
N SER A 53 19.16 -0.57 -2.73
CA SER A 53 20.02 -1.58 -3.36
C SER A 53 19.88 -1.58 -4.89
N ARG A 54 18.79 -1.01 -5.40
CA ARG A 54 18.61 -0.77 -6.82
C ARG A 54 19.10 0.63 -7.14
N PRO A 55 20.07 0.80 -8.05
CA PRO A 55 20.26 2.10 -8.68
C PRO A 55 18.91 2.54 -9.29
N PRO A 56 18.65 3.84 -9.43
CA PRO A 56 17.53 4.30 -10.25
C PRO A 56 17.83 3.80 -11.68
N GLU A 57 17.35 2.61 -12.00
CA GLU A 57 17.39 2.11 -13.37
C GLU A 57 16.54 3.10 -14.18
N ASP A 58 17.13 3.65 -15.25
CA ASP A 58 16.38 4.31 -16.29
C ASP A 58 15.15 3.44 -16.60
N ASP A 59 13.95 4.04 -16.56
CA ASP A 59 12.63 3.40 -16.64
C ASP A 59 12.36 2.64 -17.96
N GLU A 60 13.27 1.82 -18.48
CA GLU A 60 13.13 1.08 -19.74
C GLU A 60 12.94 -0.44 -19.57
N ASP A 61 13.25 -1.05 -18.42
CA ASP A 61 13.14 -2.52 -18.28
C ASP A 61 12.25 -3.02 -17.12
N SER A 62 11.25 -2.21 -16.76
CA SER A 62 10.19 -2.65 -15.83
C SER A 62 9.24 -3.65 -16.49
N ARG A 63 9.63 -4.93 -16.49
CA ARG A 63 8.66 -6.06 -16.44
C ARG A 63 7.98 -6.18 -15.07
N SER A 64 8.17 -5.24 -14.14
CA SER A 64 7.36 -5.10 -12.94
C SER A 64 6.12 -4.27 -13.23
N ILE A 65 4.95 -4.83 -12.97
CA ILE A 65 3.66 -4.15 -13.04
C ILE A 65 3.57 -3.19 -11.84
N CYS A 66 4.15 -2.00 -12.00
CA CYS A 66 4.01 -0.91 -11.04
C CYS A 66 2.68 -0.20 -11.33
N ILE A 67 1.72 -0.26 -10.39
CA ILE A 67 0.51 0.57 -10.42
C ILE A 67 0.91 1.97 -9.95
N GLY A 68 1.55 2.73 -10.84
CA GLY A 68 1.78 4.15 -10.68
C GLY A 68 0.78 4.94 -11.52
N THR A 69 0.18 5.97 -10.94
CA THR A 69 -0.79 6.92 -11.53
C THR A 69 -0.21 7.83 -12.63
N HIS A 70 0.87 7.43 -13.31
CA HIS A 70 1.44 8.18 -14.43
C HIS A 70 0.98 7.56 -15.75
N PRO A 71 0.34 8.33 -16.66
CA PRO A 71 0.05 7.82 -17.99
C PRO A 71 1.38 7.46 -18.66
N ARG A 72 1.56 6.18 -18.98
CA ARG A 72 2.72 5.67 -19.72
C ARG A 72 2.94 6.56 -20.94
N ARG A 73 4.02 7.34 -20.97
CA ARG A 73 4.44 8.05 -22.18
C ARG A 73 5.04 7.00 -23.12
N LEU A 74 4.31 6.68 -24.18
CA LEU A 74 4.80 5.80 -25.24
C LEU A 74 6.07 6.41 -25.84
N SER A 75 7.09 5.58 -26.08
CA SER A 75 8.30 6.00 -26.79
C SER A 75 7.93 6.44 -28.21
N GLY A 76 8.71 7.36 -28.78
CA GLY A 76 8.52 7.80 -30.17
C GLY A 76 8.58 6.62 -31.15
N LYS A 77 9.41 5.62 -30.85
CA LYS A 77 9.53 4.39 -31.66
C LYS A 77 8.29 3.50 -31.55
N ASP A 78 7.75 3.32 -30.34
CA ASP A 78 6.52 2.55 -30.12
C ASP A 78 5.33 3.20 -30.82
N THR A 79 5.27 4.53 -30.78
CA THR A 79 4.21 5.30 -31.44
C THR A 79 4.24 5.09 -32.95
N GLU A 80 5.41 5.09 -33.58
CA GLU A 80 5.53 4.83 -35.02
C GLU A 80 5.24 3.37 -35.37
N GLN A 81 5.69 2.41 -34.57
CA GLN A 81 5.43 0.98 -34.81
C GLN A 81 3.93 0.65 -34.65
N ILE A 82 3.27 1.22 -33.64
CA ILE A 82 1.81 1.12 -33.45
C ILE A 82 1.09 1.77 -34.64
N ARG A 83 1.53 2.96 -35.07
CA ARG A 83 0.93 3.66 -36.21
C ARG A 83 1.06 2.86 -37.50
N GLU A 84 2.21 2.28 -37.78
CA GLU A 84 2.44 1.49 -38.98
C GLU A 84 1.66 0.17 -38.97
N THR A 85 1.54 -0.47 -37.81
CA THR A 85 0.74 -1.69 -37.65
C THR A 85 -0.76 -1.42 -37.85
N LEU A 86 -1.28 -0.33 -37.26
CA LEU A 86 -2.67 0.09 -37.45
C LEU A 86 -2.95 0.49 -38.90
N ARG A 87 -2.00 1.20 -39.54
CA ARG A 87 -2.12 1.59 -40.94
C ARG A 87 -2.18 0.37 -41.86
N ARG A 88 -1.32 -0.63 -41.65
CA ARG A 88 -1.39 -1.91 -42.36
C ARG A 88 -2.70 -2.66 -42.11
N GLY A 89 -3.23 -2.63 -40.89
CA GLY A 89 -4.49 -3.29 -40.54
C GLY A 89 -5.72 -2.62 -41.17
N LEU A 90 -5.70 -1.30 -41.33
CA LEU A 90 -6.79 -0.51 -41.92
C LEU A 90 -6.76 -0.49 -43.45
N GLU A 91 -5.59 -0.66 -44.08
CA GLU A 91 -5.45 -0.72 -45.54
C GLU A 91 -5.99 -2.03 -46.16
N ILE A 92 -6.26 -3.07 -45.36
CA ILE A 92 -6.67 -4.41 -45.85
C ILE A 92 -8.20 -4.61 -45.94
N ASN A 93 -9.02 -3.70 -45.40
CA ASN A 93 -10.49 -3.85 -45.41
C ASN A 93 -11.22 -2.78 -46.23
N SER A 94 -11.21 -2.95 -47.56
CA SER A 94 -12.13 -2.26 -48.48
C SER A 94 -13.36 -3.11 -48.83
N LYS A 95 -13.86 -3.95 -47.91
CA LYS A 95 -15.10 -4.72 -48.12
C LYS A 95 -16.23 -4.16 -47.23
N PRO A 96 -17.42 -3.92 -47.79
CA PRO A 96 -18.55 -3.37 -47.03
C PRO A 96 -19.00 -4.33 -45.93
N ILE A 97 -19.21 -3.82 -44.73
CA ILE A 97 -19.45 -4.57 -43.48
C ILE A 97 -20.94 -4.92 -43.27
N LEU A 98 -21.85 -4.65 -44.22
CA LEU A 98 -23.28 -4.88 -44.03
C LEU A 98 -23.90 -5.73 -45.15
N PRO A 99 -24.67 -6.79 -44.83
CA PRO A 99 -25.49 -7.47 -45.82
C PRO A 99 -26.70 -6.59 -46.23
N PRO A 100 -27.22 -6.73 -47.47
CA PRO A 100 -28.35 -5.94 -47.94
C PRO A 100 -29.64 -6.35 -47.22
N ILE A 101 -30.42 -5.36 -46.76
CA ILE A 101 -31.74 -5.56 -46.17
C ILE A 101 -32.74 -5.92 -47.28
N SER A 102 -33.15 -7.18 -47.37
CA SER A 102 -34.25 -7.61 -48.23
C SER A 102 -35.60 -7.42 -47.54
N THR A 103 -36.43 -6.53 -48.09
CA THR A 103 -37.84 -6.39 -47.75
C THR A 103 -38.65 -7.52 -48.37
N GLN A 104 -39.19 -8.46 -47.57
CA GLN A 104 -40.31 -9.29 -48.04
C GLN A 104 -41.20 -9.77 -46.88
N ARG A 105 -42.50 -9.48 -47.01
CA ARG A 105 -43.60 -9.89 -46.12
C ARG A 105 -43.94 -11.36 -46.34
N GLN A 106 -44.18 -12.12 -45.25
CA GLN A 106 -45.42 -12.86 -44.91
C GLN A 106 -45.17 -14.10 -44.02
N ASN A 107 -45.97 -14.16 -42.93
CA ASN A 107 -46.63 -15.29 -42.27
C ASN A 107 -45.89 -16.61 -41.95
N GLY A 108 -45.97 -17.01 -40.67
CA GLY A 108 -46.10 -18.43 -40.27
C GLY A 108 -45.31 -18.86 -39.02
N LEU A 109 -46.01 -18.96 -37.89
CA LEU A 109 -45.77 -19.75 -36.67
C LEU A 109 -44.40 -20.44 -36.42
N ASN A 110 -43.71 -20.08 -35.32
CA ASN A 110 -43.47 -20.98 -34.17
C ASN A 110 -42.61 -20.35 -33.05
N THR A 111 -43.16 -20.42 -31.84
CA THR A 111 -42.58 -20.65 -30.50
C THR A 111 -41.28 -19.95 -30.07
N ASP A 112 -41.45 -19.12 -29.04
CA ASP A 112 -40.70 -19.08 -27.79
C ASP A 112 -39.27 -18.47 -27.73
N ARG A 113 -39.27 -17.25 -27.16
CA ARG A 113 -38.41 -16.81 -26.04
C ARG A 113 -36.95 -16.45 -26.34
N ALA A 114 -36.73 -15.18 -26.68
CA ALA A 114 -35.59 -14.39 -26.22
C ALA A 114 -36.03 -13.58 -24.97
N PRO A 115 -35.16 -13.11 -24.04
CA PRO A 115 -33.84 -12.50 -24.26
C PRO A 115 -32.77 -13.16 -23.34
N SER A 116 -31.50 -12.79 -23.20
CA SER A 116 -30.75 -11.55 -23.39
C SER A 116 -29.26 -11.92 -23.25
N ARG A 117 -28.43 -11.43 -24.18
CA ARG A 117 -27.05 -10.95 -24.00
C ARG A 117 -26.02 -11.91 -23.35
N LYS A 118 -25.15 -12.45 -24.22
CA LYS A 118 -23.74 -12.73 -23.91
C LYS A 118 -23.11 -11.44 -23.39
N ASP A 119 -22.74 -11.41 -22.12
CA ASP A 119 -21.81 -10.40 -21.61
C ASP A 119 -20.42 -10.75 -22.12
N SER A 120 -20.04 -10.03 -23.16
CA SER A 120 -18.65 -9.82 -23.56
C SER A 120 -17.93 -9.23 -22.36
N LEU A 121 -16.86 -9.89 -21.90
CA LEU A 121 -15.90 -9.31 -20.96
C LEU A 121 -15.26 -8.10 -21.66
N GLU A 122 -15.90 -6.95 -21.54
CA GLU A 122 -15.29 -5.66 -21.84
C GLU A 122 -14.19 -5.46 -20.80
N SER A 123 -12.97 -5.40 -21.33
CA SER A 123 -11.74 -5.17 -20.61
C SER A 123 -11.73 -3.71 -20.13
N ASP A 124 -12.45 -3.44 -19.05
CA ASP A 124 -12.35 -2.18 -18.35
C ASP A 124 -11.03 -2.18 -17.59
N SER A 125 -10.20 -1.21 -17.97
CA SER A 125 -8.88 -0.89 -17.45
C SER A 125 -8.97 -0.38 -16.00
N SER A 126 -9.46 -1.26 -15.13
CA SER A 126 -9.29 -1.19 -13.69
C SER A 126 -7.87 -1.67 -13.41
N ALA A 127 -7.10 -0.86 -12.68
CA ALA A 127 -5.77 -1.23 -12.20
C ALA A 127 -5.83 -2.68 -11.68
N ALA A 128 -5.19 -3.59 -12.39
CA ALA A 128 -5.29 -5.01 -12.09
C ALA A 128 -4.83 -5.18 -10.64
N ILE A 129 -5.79 -5.43 -9.74
CA ILE A 129 -5.50 -5.78 -8.35
C ILE A 129 -4.78 -7.11 -8.46
N ILE A 130 -3.45 -7.07 -8.47
CA ILE A 130 -2.64 -8.28 -8.42
C ILE A 130 -3.00 -8.92 -7.09
N PRO A 131 -3.56 -10.14 -7.07
CA PRO A 131 -3.85 -10.82 -5.83
C PRO A 131 -2.58 -10.86 -4.97
N HIS A 132 -2.66 -10.47 -3.71
CA HIS A 132 -1.52 -10.47 -2.78
C HIS A 132 -0.80 -11.84 -2.76
N GLU A 133 -1.52 -12.93 -3.06
CA GLU A 133 -1.00 -14.29 -3.18
C GLU A 133 0.08 -14.47 -4.28
N LEU A 134 0.16 -13.59 -5.28
CA LEU A 134 1.19 -13.63 -6.34
C LEU A 134 2.43 -12.79 -6.01
N ILE A 135 2.42 -12.04 -4.91
CA ILE A 135 3.50 -11.12 -4.59
C ILE A 135 4.60 -11.90 -3.84
N ARG A 136 5.77 -12.02 -4.45
CA ARG A 136 6.92 -12.68 -3.82
C ARG A 136 7.56 -11.75 -2.78
N THR A 137 7.91 -12.29 -1.62
CA THR A 137 8.73 -11.59 -0.63
C THR A 137 10.13 -11.34 -1.19
N ARG A 138 10.57 -10.09 -1.14
CA ARG A 138 11.90 -9.63 -1.57
C ARG A 138 12.77 -9.41 -0.34
N GLN A 139 14.01 -9.89 -0.39
CA GLN A 139 15.05 -9.53 0.58
C GLN A 139 15.76 -8.28 0.06
N LEU A 140 16.05 -7.34 0.95
CA LEU A 140 16.64 -6.04 0.63
C LEU A 140 17.99 -5.92 1.33
N GLU A 141 18.98 -5.34 0.66
CA GLU A 141 20.29 -5.08 1.27
C GLU A 141 20.32 -3.74 2.00
N SER A 142 19.59 -2.75 1.49
CA SER A 142 19.52 -1.41 2.08
C SER A 142 18.13 -0.79 1.93
N VAL A 143 17.73 -0.05 2.97
CA VAL A 143 16.42 0.58 3.06
C VAL A 143 16.56 2.01 3.53
N HIS A 144 15.83 2.93 2.89
CA HIS A 144 15.69 4.31 3.35
C HIS A 144 14.29 4.53 3.91
N LEU A 145 14.18 4.81 5.21
CA LEU A 145 12.92 5.13 5.85
C LEU A 145 12.67 6.64 5.87
N LYS A 146 11.46 7.06 5.52
CA LYS A 146 11.03 8.45 5.49
C LYS A 146 9.83 8.64 6.40
N PHE A 147 9.94 9.57 7.33
CA PHE A 147 8.91 9.90 8.31
C PHE A 147 8.65 11.41 8.32
N ASN A 148 7.41 11.83 8.52
CA ASN A 148 7.15 13.21 8.92
C ASN A 148 7.57 13.46 10.38
N GLN A 149 7.52 14.71 10.83
CA GLN A 149 7.89 15.08 12.20
C GLN A 149 7.13 14.29 13.28
N GLU A 150 5.81 14.14 13.12
CA GLU A 150 4.96 13.45 14.10
C GLU A 150 5.25 11.95 14.19
N SER A 151 5.41 11.27 13.05
CA SER A 151 5.77 9.84 13.04
C SER A 151 7.21 9.60 13.47
N GLY A 152 8.14 10.48 13.10
CA GLY A 152 9.53 10.42 13.54
C GLY A 152 9.66 10.56 15.07
N ALA A 153 8.81 11.39 15.69
CA ALA A 153 8.77 11.54 17.14
C ALA A 153 8.36 10.24 17.89
N LEU A 154 7.75 9.27 17.21
CA LEU A 154 7.36 7.98 17.79
C LEU A 154 8.45 6.89 17.66
N ILE A 155 9.57 7.16 16.98
CA ILE A 155 10.67 6.19 16.88
C ILE A 155 11.17 5.74 18.26
N PRO A 156 11.39 6.63 19.26
CA PRO A 156 11.78 6.19 20.60
C PRO A 156 10.75 5.26 21.26
N LEU A 157 9.45 5.50 21.07
CA LEU A 157 8.38 4.64 21.58
C LEU A 157 8.37 3.27 20.88
N CYS A 158 8.57 3.26 19.57
CA CYS A 158 8.71 2.04 18.77
C CYS A 158 9.89 1.21 19.27
N LEU A 159 11.08 1.80 19.43
CA LEU A 159 12.26 1.05 19.83
C LEU A 159 12.20 0.63 21.31
N ARG A 160 12.09 1.60 22.22
CA ARG A 160 12.16 1.33 23.67
C ARG A 160 10.89 0.71 24.21
N GLY A 161 9.73 1.24 23.82
CA GLY A 161 8.45 0.77 24.33
C GLY A 161 7.96 -0.53 23.69
N ARG A 162 8.51 -0.95 22.54
CA ARG A 162 8.03 -2.16 21.84
C ARG A 162 9.13 -3.16 21.57
N LEU A 163 10.15 -2.78 20.81
CA LEU A 163 11.17 -3.74 20.35
C LEU A 163 11.98 -4.31 21.52
N LEU A 164 12.41 -3.47 22.47
CA LEU A 164 13.10 -3.94 23.69
C LEU A 164 12.22 -4.84 24.58
N HIS A 165 10.90 -4.83 24.38
CA HIS A 165 9.98 -5.73 25.09
C HIS A 165 9.60 -6.97 24.27
N GLY A 166 10.34 -7.28 23.19
CA GLY A 166 10.10 -8.45 22.35
C GLY A 166 8.84 -8.33 21.48
N ARG A 167 8.46 -7.11 21.10
CA ARG A 167 7.20 -6.85 20.40
C ARG A 167 7.40 -6.02 19.12
N HIS A 168 6.44 -6.13 18.19
CA HIS A 168 6.47 -5.35 16.94
C HIS A 168 5.82 -3.96 17.08
N PHE A 169 6.10 -3.10 16.10
CA PHE A 169 5.41 -1.82 15.88
C PHE A 169 5.26 -1.51 14.39
N THR A 170 4.07 -1.10 13.94
CA THR A 170 3.78 -0.83 12.53
C THR A 170 3.42 0.62 12.25
N TYR A 171 4.13 1.27 11.32
CA TYR A 171 3.70 2.50 10.69
C TYR A 171 2.95 2.16 9.39
N LYS A 172 1.68 2.56 9.30
CA LYS A 172 0.88 2.45 8.08
C LYS A 172 0.74 3.81 7.42
N SER A 173 1.07 3.90 6.14
CA SER A 173 0.95 5.15 5.40
C SER A 173 -0.52 5.58 5.28
N ILE A 174 -0.80 6.86 5.48
CA ILE A 174 -2.15 7.43 5.25
C ILE A 174 -2.39 7.80 3.78
N THR A 175 -1.33 7.88 2.97
CA THR A 175 -1.39 8.36 1.58
C THR A 175 -1.26 7.23 0.54
N GLY A 176 -1.07 5.99 0.97
CA GLY A 176 -0.92 4.84 0.08
C GLY A 176 -0.86 3.51 0.82
N ASP A 177 -0.51 2.45 0.11
CA ASP A 177 -0.55 1.07 0.62
C ASP A 177 0.72 0.64 1.35
N THR A 178 1.65 1.58 1.57
CA THR A 178 2.93 1.33 2.23
C THR A 178 2.77 1.08 3.73
N ALA A 179 3.47 0.07 4.24
CA ALA A 179 3.59 -0.19 5.66
C ALA A 179 5.04 -0.53 6.03
N ILE A 180 5.48 -0.08 7.20
CA ILE A 180 6.80 -0.36 7.78
C ILE A 180 6.57 -0.99 9.15
N THR A 181 6.93 -2.26 9.31
CA THR A 181 6.84 -2.96 10.59
C THR A 181 8.24 -3.22 11.13
N PHE A 182 8.54 -2.64 12.28
CA PHE A 182 9.71 -2.99 13.07
C PHE A 182 9.39 -4.25 13.88
N VAL A 183 10.27 -5.24 13.81
CA VAL A 183 10.15 -6.50 14.55
C VAL A 183 11.41 -6.71 15.38
N SER A 184 11.22 -7.20 16.61
CA SER A 184 12.31 -7.74 17.43
C SER A 184 12.49 -9.23 17.13
N THR A 185 13.61 -9.80 17.54
CA THR A 185 13.92 -11.24 17.41
C THR A 185 12.85 -12.17 18.00
N GLY A 186 12.13 -11.73 19.04
CA GLY A 186 11.06 -12.52 19.68
C GLY A 186 9.70 -12.55 18.95
N VAL A 187 9.54 -11.90 17.80
CA VAL A 187 8.25 -11.83 17.09
C VAL A 187 8.10 -13.02 16.12
N GLU A 188 7.13 -13.89 16.39
CA GLU A 188 6.78 -15.00 15.49
C GLU A 188 6.03 -14.53 14.24
N GLY A 189 6.18 -15.29 13.14
CA GLY A 189 5.48 -15.04 11.88
C GLY A 189 6.02 -13.88 11.05
N ALA A 190 7.14 -13.26 11.47
CA ALA A 190 7.88 -12.31 10.66
C ALA A 190 8.56 -13.01 9.47
N PHE A 191 8.61 -12.34 8.32
CA PHE A 191 9.36 -12.78 7.14
C PHE A 191 10.72 -12.10 7.00
N ALA A 192 11.03 -11.12 7.85
CA ALA A 192 12.40 -10.66 8.10
C ALA A 192 13.07 -11.60 9.11
N THR A 193 14.30 -12.05 8.80
CA THR A 193 15.09 -12.95 9.66
C THR A 193 16.38 -12.27 10.09
N GLU A 194 17.16 -12.87 11.00
CA GLU A 194 18.46 -12.31 11.39
C GLU A 194 19.45 -12.28 10.22
N GLU A 195 19.38 -13.25 9.31
CA GLU A 195 20.20 -13.29 8.10
C GLU A 195 19.75 -12.28 7.04
N HIS A 196 18.43 -12.00 6.98
CA HIS A 196 17.84 -11.07 6.03
C HIS A 196 16.91 -10.10 6.78
N PRO A 197 17.49 -9.11 7.50
CA PRO A 197 16.75 -8.26 8.42
C PRO A 197 15.82 -7.30 7.71
N TYR A 198 16.03 -7.04 6.41
CA TYR A 198 15.17 -6.18 5.61
C TYR A 198 14.47 -7.02 4.55
N ALA A 199 13.16 -7.11 4.65
CA ALA A 199 12.37 -7.87 3.69
C ALA A 199 11.06 -7.14 3.40
N ALA A 200 10.56 -7.23 2.17
CA ALA A 200 9.31 -6.61 1.76
C ALA A 200 8.41 -7.58 1.01
N HIS A 201 7.15 -7.63 1.40
CA HIS A 201 6.09 -8.32 0.69
C HIS A 201 5.18 -7.29 0.03
N GLY A 202 5.44 -6.99 -1.25
CA GLY A 202 4.80 -5.87 -1.94
C GLY A 202 5.19 -4.54 -1.30
N PRO A 203 4.24 -3.66 -0.94
CA PRO A 203 4.51 -2.37 -0.29
C PRO A 203 4.72 -2.49 1.24
N TRP A 204 4.56 -3.68 1.82
CA TRP A 204 4.77 -3.93 3.24
C TRP A 204 6.20 -4.38 3.52
N LEU A 205 6.94 -3.52 4.21
CA LEU A 205 8.30 -3.77 4.67
C LEU A 205 8.31 -4.27 6.12
N GLN A 206 9.12 -5.29 6.40
CA GLN A 206 9.53 -5.69 7.74
C GLN A 206 11.03 -5.44 7.94
N ILE A 207 11.37 -4.91 9.12
CA ILE A 207 12.72 -4.61 9.55
C ILE A 207 12.96 -5.28 10.89
N LEU A 208 13.83 -6.29 10.90
CA LEU A 208 14.32 -6.90 12.13
C LEU A 208 15.49 -6.07 12.66
N LEU A 209 15.40 -5.67 13.92
CA LEU A 209 16.49 -5.02 14.65
C LEU A 209 16.88 -5.89 15.85
N THR A 210 18.18 -6.05 16.06
CA THR A 210 18.73 -6.69 17.25
C THR A 210 18.71 -5.71 18.42
N GLU A 211 18.77 -6.24 19.65
CA GLU A 211 18.90 -5.46 20.88
C GLU A 211 20.22 -4.67 20.94
#